data_AF-A0A0S7ZL27-F1
#
_entry.id   AF-A0A0S7ZL27-F1
#
_cell.length_a   1.000
_cell.length_b   1.000
_cell.length_c   1.000
_cell.angle_alpha   90.00
_cell.angle_beta   90.00
_cell.angle_gamma   90.00
#
_symmetry.space_group_name_H-M   'P 1'
#
loop_
_entity.id
_entity.type
_entity.pdbx_description
1 polymer ?
#
loop_
_entity_poly.entity_id
_entity_poly.type
_entity_poly.pdbx_seq_one_letter_code
_entity_poly.pdbx_strand_id
1 'polypeptide(L)'
;MGLDGILLLDKHEGMTSFEAVRKVKMLLGVGKAGHTGTLDKAASGLLIICLDRATAIQNLLMGCFKRYRATLLLGEETDTLDRYGKVIKTEKVPPLTEEIILGVLRRFKGKNLQVPPI
;
A
#
# COMPACT_ATOMS: atom_id res chain seq x y z
N MET A 1 10.89 22.50 22.09
CA MET A 1 10.07 21.30 22.37
C MET A 1 9.79 20.64 21.03
N GLY A 2 10.10 19.34 20.89
CA GLY A 2 9.85 18.58 19.66
C GLY A 2 8.38 18.14 19.56
N LEU A 3 7.93 17.83 18.34
CA LEU A 3 6.57 17.32 18.10
C LEU A 3 6.61 15.79 18.13
N ASP A 4 6.21 15.23 19.27
CA ASP A 4 6.00 13.79 19.44
C ASP A 4 4.57 13.42 19.06
N GLY A 5 4.37 12.52 18.10
CA GLY A 5 3.01 12.15 17.72
C GLY A 5 2.88 11.22 16.53
N ILE A 6 1.63 10.92 16.18
CA ILE A 6 1.27 10.13 14.99
C ILE A 6 0.49 11.04 14.04
N LEU A 7 0.96 11.14 12.80
CA LEU A 7 0.25 11.78 11.71
C LEU A 7 -0.43 10.73 10.84
N LEU A 8 -1.74 10.86 10.65
CA LEU A 8 -2.51 10.07 9.71
C LEU A 8 -2.55 10.81 8.38
N LEU A 9 -1.62 10.48 7.48
CA LEU A 9 -1.54 11.12 6.18
C LEU A 9 -2.42 10.36 5.17
N ASP A 10 -3.29 11.06 4.45
CA ASP A 10 -3.86 10.54 3.21
C ASP A 10 -2.84 10.74 2.08
N LYS A 11 -2.07 9.69 1.77
CA LYS A 11 -1.03 9.74 0.74
C LYS A 11 -1.69 9.74 -0.63
N HIS A 12 -1.40 10.76 -1.43
CA HIS A 12 -1.82 10.77 -2.84
C HIS A 12 -1.05 9.76 -3.69
N GLU A 13 -1.64 9.37 -4.82
CA GLU A 13 -0.97 8.56 -5.85
C GLU A 13 0.17 9.37 -6.49
N GLY A 14 1.14 8.67 -7.07
CA GLY A 14 2.30 9.29 -7.74
C GLY A 14 3.46 9.66 -6.80
N MET A 15 3.28 9.54 -5.49
CA MET A 15 4.33 9.74 -4.49
C MET A 15 4.67 8.44 -3.76
N THR A 16 5.95 8.19 -3.51
CA THR A 16 6.42 7.10 -2.65
C THR A 16 6.17 7.41 -1.17
N SER A 17 6.08 6.36 -0.34
CA SER A 17 5.97 6.53 1.11
C SER A 17 7.17 7.27 1.72
N PHE A 18 8.37 7.09 1.15
CA PHE A 18 9.58 7.77 1.59
C PHE A 18 9.53 9.28 1.32
N GLU A 19 9.10 9.69 0.11
CA GLU A 19 8.92 11.11 -0.22
C GLU A 19 7.89 11.77 0.70
N ALA A 20 6.81 11.07 1.05
CA ALA A 20 5.81 11.56 1.98
C ALA A 20 6.39 11.81 3.38
N VAL A 21 7.14 10.85 3.94
CA VAL A 21 7.82 11.01 5.23
C VAL A 21 8.82 12.16 5.20
N ARG A 22 9.61 12.28 4.12
CA ARG A 22 10.58 13.38 3.96
C ARG A 22 9.89 14.75 3.95
N LYS A 23 8.77 14.88 3.23
CA LYS A 23 7.97 16.11 3.19
C LYS A 23 7.43 16.46 4.57
N VAL A 24 6.81 15.49 5.26
CA VAL A 24 6.26 15.70 6.61
C VAL A 24 7.36 16.11 7.60
N LYS A 25 8.51 15.41 7.59
CA LYS A 25 9.65 15.74 8.45
C LYS A 25 10.10 17.19 8.28
N MET A 26 10.23 17.63 7.02
CA MET A 26 10.64 18.99 6.68
C MET A 26 9.59 20.04 7.07
N LEU A 27 8.32 19.81 6.75
CA LEU A 27 7.23 20.75 7.01
C LEU A 27 6.96 20.95 8.51
N LEU A 28 7.15 19.90 9.32
CA LEU A 28 6.91 19.93 10.76
C LEU A 28 8.18 20.21 11.57
N GLY A 29 9.36 20.26 10.94
CA GLY A 29 10.63 20.52 11.61
C GLY A 29 11.03 19.48 12.66
N VAL A 30 10.59 18.22 12.50
CA VAL A 30 10.87 17.14 13.47
C VAL A 30 12.22 16.47 13.22
N GLY A 31 12.86 15.98 14.30
CA GLY A 31 14.17 15.35 14.23
C GLY A 31 14.11 13.98 13.55
N LYS A 32 13.05 13.21 13.84
CA LYS A 32 12.85 11.85 13.34
C LYS A 32 11.41 11.65 12.84
N ALA A 33 11.26 10.97 11.72
CA ALA A 33 9.96 10.54 11.21
C ALA A 33 10.09 9.17 10.52
N GLY A 34 9.08 8.32 10.66
CA GLY A 34 9.03 6.98 10.03
C GLY A 34 7.60 6.53 9.83
N HIS A 35 7.33 5.74 8.78
CA HIS A 35 5.97 5.26 8.47
C HIS A 35 5.76 3.80 8.93
N THR A 36 4.50 3.38 9.11
CA THR A 36 4.15 2.06 9.67
C THR A 36 3.65 1.06 8.61
N GLY A 37 4.19 1.16 7.40
CA GLY A 37 3.86 0.31 6.27
C GLY A 37 4.01 1.07 4.96
N THR A 38 4.63 0.46 3.97
CA THR A 38 4.80 1.09 2.65
C THR A 38 3.48 1.02 1.88
N LEU A 39 3.07 2.15 1.32
CA LEU A 39 2.13 2.20 0.21
C LEU A 39 2.91 2.44 -1.08
N ASP A 40 2.57 1.66 -2.11
CA ASP A 40 3.15 1.78 -3.45
C ASP A 40 2.87 3.16 -4.04
N LYS A 41 3.66 3.53 -5.05
CA LYS A 41 3.49 4.80 -5.77
C LYS A 41 2.11 4.88 -6.43
N ALA A 42 1.61 3.75 -6.91
CA ALA A 42 0.30 3.63 -7.55
C ALA A 42 -0.88 3.73 -6.56
N ALA A 43 -0.64 3.46 -5.28
CA ALA A 43 -1.69 3.46 -4.26
C ALA A 43 -1.89 4.84 -3.65
N SER A 44 -3.10 5.10 -3.18
CA SER A 44 -3.44 6.21 -2.28
C SER A 44 -4.02 5.70 -0.97
N GLY A 45 -4.19 6.61 0.00
CA GLY A 45 -4.85 6.33 1.27
C GLY A 45 -3.92 6.45 2.47
N LEU A 46 -4.34 5.83 3.57
CA LEU A 46 -3.74 6.04 4.89
C LEU A 46 -2.27 5.57 4.96
N LEU A 47 -1.36 6.53 5.13
CA LEU A 47 0.02 6.33 5.53
C LEU A 47 0.21 6.90 6.95
N ILE A 48 0.36 6.00 7.92
CA ILE A 48 0.61 6.39 9.32
C ILE A 48 2.08 6.76 9.47
N ILE A 49 2.37 7.97 9.96
CA ILE A 49 3.71 8.50 10.16
C ILE A 49 3.92 8.80 11.64
N CYS A 50 4.88 8.12 12.26
CA CYS A 50 5.34 8.41 13.62
C CYS A 50 6.40 9.51 13.61
N LEU A 51 6.27 10.47 14.52
CA LEU A 51 7.14 11.63 14.69
C LEU A 51 7.90 11.52 16.02
N ASP A 52 9.20 11.81 15.99
CA ASP A 52 10.12 11.82 17.13
C ASP A 52 9.93 10.60 18.06
N ARG A 53 9.51 10.78 19.32
CA ARG A 53 9.37 9.65 20.28
C ARG A 53 8.34 8.61 19.86
N ALA A 54 7.32 8.98 19.09
CA ALA A 54 6.33 8.03 18.61
C ALA A 54 6.91 7.00 17.64
N THR A 55 8.11 7.22 17.10
CA THR A 55 8.80 6.19 16.28
C THR A 55 9.14 4.93 17.08
N ALA A 56 9.15 5.00 18.42
CA ALA A 56 9.36 3.83 19.28
C ALA A 56 8.25 2.76 19.14
N ILE A 57 7.04 3.15 18.72
CA ILE A 57 5.90 2.22 18.56
C ILE A 57 5.65 1.81 17.10
N GLN A 58 6.53 2.16 16.16
CA GLN A 58 6.35 1.88 14.74
C GLN A 58 6.17 0.37 14.46
N ASN A 59 6.93 -0.49 15.14
CA ASN A 59 6.84 -1.95 14.98
C ASN A 59 5.50 -2.53 15.45
N LEU A 60 4.87 -1.92 16.47
CA LEU A 60 3.55 -2.34 16.92
C LEU A 60 2.50 -2.08 15.83
N LEU A 61 2.55 -0.89 15.22
CA LEU A 61 1.60 -0.46 14.17
C LEU A 61 1.82 -1.21 12.85
N MET A 62 3.08 -1.59 12.54
CA MET A 62 3.41 -2.47 11.41
C MET A 62 2.67 -3.81 11.49
N GLY A 63 2.43 -4.36 12.69
CA GLY A 63 1.74 -5.63 12.89
C GLY A 63 0.22 -5.59 12.82
N CYS A 64 -0.41 -4.40 12.80
CA CYS A 64 -1.87 -4.29 12.76
C CYS A 64 -2.47 -4.80 11.43
N PHE A 65 -3.76 -5.12 11.42
CA PHE A 65 -4.47 -5.41 10.17
C PHE A 65 -4.60 -4.16 9.29
N LYS A 66 -4.59 -4.36 7.98
CA LYS A 66 -4.83 -3.33 6.97
C LYS A 66 -6.00 -3.72 6.09
N ARG A 67 -6.69 -2.73 5.53
CA ARG A 67 -7.80 -2.89 4.60
C ARG A 67 -7.51 -2.10 3.34
N TYR A 68 -7.73 -2.72 2.20
CA TYR A 68 -7.50 -2.13 0.89
C TYR A 68 -8.77 -2.20 0.06
N ARG A 69 -8.92 -1.26 -0.86
CA ARG A 69 -9.86 -1.32 -1.97
C ARG A 69 -9.03 -1.27 -3.25
N ALA A 70 -9.23 -2.23 -4.12
CA ALA A 70 -8.49 -2.34 -5.38
C ALA A 70 -9.44 -2.62 -6.54
N THR A 71 -9.04 -2.18 -7.72
CA THR A 71 -9.67 -2.51 -9.00
C THR A 71 -8.62 -3.25 -9.81
N LEU A 72 -8.99 -4.39 -10.39
CA LEU A 72 -8.11 -5.19 -11.24
C LEU A 72 -8.54 -5.07 -12.69
N LEU A 73 -7.57 -5.03 -13.60
CA LEU A 73 -7.79 -5.21 -15.03
C LEU A 73 -7.51 -6.67 -15.37
N LEU A 74 -8.49 -7.36 -15.94
CA LEU A 74 -8.32 -8.75 -16.37
C LEU A 74 -7.85 -8.78 -17.83
N GLY A 75 -7.00 -9.76 -18.15
CA GLY A 75 -6.48 -9.97 -19.51
C GLY A 75 -5.15 -9.29 -19.79
N GLU A 76 -4.60 -8.51 -18.87
CA GLU A 76 -3.27 -7.91 -18.98
C GLU A 76 -2.44 -8.19 -17.74
N GLU A 77 -1.18 -8.56 -17.93
CA GLU A 77 -0.19 -8.71 -16.88
C GLU A 77 0.96 -7.73 -17.13
N THR A 78 1.37 -7.02 -16.08
CA THR A 78 2.48 -6.07 -16.13
C THR A 78 3.67 -6.56 -15.32
N ASP A 79 4.88 -6.12 -15.68
CA ASP A 79 6.13 -6.48 -14.99
C ASP A 79 6.18 -6.08 -13.51
N THR A 80 5.39 -5.09 -13.09
CA THR A 80 5.31 -4.60 -11.70
C THR A 80 3.99 -4.98 -11.01
N LEU A 81 3.13 -5.76 -11.69
CA LEU A 81 1.82 -6.19 -11.21
C LEU A 81 0.87 -5.04 -10.82
N ASP A 82 1.15 -3.82 -11.30
CA ASP A 82 0.28 -2.66 -11.21
C ASP A 82 0.23 -1.89 -12.54
N ARG A 83 -0.57 -0.81 -12.57
CA ARG A 83 -0.83 -0.02 -13.78
C ARG A 83 0.35 0.86 -14.27
N TYR A 84 1.43 0.98 -13.50
CA TYR A 84 2.64 1.72 -13.88
C TYR A 84 3.66 0.85 -14.63
N GLY A 85 3.49 -0.47 -14.58
CA GLY A 85 4.34 -1.41 -15.29
C GLY A 85 4.15 -1.44 -16.80
N LYS A 86 5.06 -2.12 -17.48
CA LYS A 86 4.91 -2.45 -18.90
C LYS A 86 4.10 -3.73 -19.02
N VAL A 87 3.15 -3.77 -19.95
CA VAL A 87 2.42 -4.99 -20.29
C VAL A 87 3.41 -6.01 -20.85
N ILE A 88 3.51 -7.15 -20.17
CA ILE A 88 4.37 -8.28 -20.57
C ILE A 88 3.58 -9.44 -21.15
N LYS A 89 2.26 -9.45 -20.92
CA LYS A 89 1.37 -10.52 -21.38
C LYS A 89 -0.05 -9.99 -21.55
N THR A 90 -0.72 -10.45 -22.60
CA THR A 90 -2.14 -10.17 -22.86
C THR A 90 -2.84 -11.47 -23.20
N GLU A 91 -4.03 -11.67 -22.62
CA GLU A 91 -4.88 -12.82 -22.87
C GLU A 91 -6.34 -12.40 -23.05
N LYS A 92 -7.08 -13.17 -23.85
CA LYS A 92 -8.51 -12.94 -24.03
C LYS A 92 -9.25 -13.31 -22.74
N VAL A 93 -9.95 -12.35 -22.15
CA VAL A 93 -10.84 -12.60 -21.02
C VAL A 93 -12.05 -13.39 -21.50
N PRO A 94 -12.33 -14.59 -20.95
CA PRO A 94 -13.53 -15.34 -21.30
C PRO A 94 -14.79 -14.64 -20.76
N PRO A 95 -16.00 -15.03 -21.18
CA PRO A 95 -17.23 -14.57 -20.54
C PRO A 95 -17.19 -14.90 -19.04
N LEU A 96 -17.39 -13.89 -18.19
CA LEU A 96 -17.40 -14.03 -16.74
C LEU A 96 -18.80 -13.80 -16.20
N THR A 97 -19.20 -14.65 -15.25
CA THR A 97 -20.36 -14.42 -14.40
C THR A 97 -19.89 -14.01 -13.01
N GLU A 98 -20.76 -13.33 -12.27
CA GLU A 98 -20.48 -12.99 -10.87
C GLU A 98 -20.18 -14.24 -10.03
N GLU A 99 -20.88 -15.35 -10.29
CA GLU A 99 -20.66 -16.62 -9.60
C GLU A 99 -19.24 -17.16 -9.81
N ILE A 100 -18.72 -17.09 -11.03
CA ILE A 100 -17.34 -17.50 -11.35
C ILE A 100 -16.34 -16.63 -10.57
N ILE A 101 -16.53 -15.31 -10.60
CA ILE A 101 -15.64 -14.36 -9.92
C ILE A 101 -15.65 -14.59 -8.40
N LEU A 102 -16.83 -14.68 -7.79
CA LEU A 102 -16.98 -14.95 -6.36
C LEU A 102 -16.40 -16.33 -5.99
N GLY A 103 -16.54 -17.33 -6.86
CA GLY A 103 -15.92 -18.64 -6.72
C GLY A 103 -14.40 -18.58 -6.58
N VAL A 104 -13.74 -17.80 -7.43
CA VAL A 104 -12.29 -17.58 -7.37
C VAL A 104 -11.90 -16.80 -6.11
N LEU A 105 -12.59 -15.69 -5.82
CA LEU A 105 -12.28 -14.84 -4.66
C LEU A 105 -12.39 -15.59 -3.32
N ARG A 106 -13.29 -16.56 -3.19
CA ARG A 106 -13.41 -17.40 -1.99
C ARG A 106 -12.11 -18.15 -1.65
N ARG A 107 -11.32 -18.54 -2.67
CA ARG A 107 -10.04 -19.24 -2.47
C ARG A 107 -8.98 -18.39 -1.78
N PHE A 108 -9.11 -17.06 -1.85
CA PHE A 108 -8.18 -16.12 -1.22
C PHE A 108 -8.58 -15.74 0.21
N LYS A 109 -9.73 -16.20 0.71
CA LYS A 109 -10.14 -15.96 2.11
C LYS A 109 -9.38 -16.88 3.06
N GLY A 110 -8.94 -16.33 4.19
CA GLY A 110 -8.22 -17.07 5.22
C GLY A 110 -6.71 -17.03 5.06
N LYS A 111 -6.00 -17.99 5.65
CA LYS A 111 -4.54 -18.09 5.56
C LYS A 111 -4.16 -18.66 4.20
N ASN A 112 -3.30 -17.95 3.48
CA ASN A 112 -2.75 -18.36 2.20
C ASN A 112 -1.24 -18.10 2.17
N LEU A 113 -0.51 -18.91 1.40
CA LEU A 113 0.89 -18.63 1.09
C LEU A 113 0.92 -17.71 -0.13
N GLN A 114 1.65 -16.60 0.00
CA GLN A 114 1.85 -15.63 -1.07
C GLN A 114 3.33 -15.55 -1.39
N VAL A 115 3.68 -15.65 -2.67
CA VAL A 115 5.01 -15.28 -3.14
C VAL A 115 5.01 -13.76 -3.32
N PRO A 116 5.93 -13.02 -2.66
CA PRO A 116 6.03 -11.58 -2.85
C PRO A 116 6.30 -11.20 -4.31
N PRO A 117 5.82 -10.04 -4.77
CA PRO A 117 6.18 -9.49 -6.08
C PRO A 117 7.69 -9.20 -6.15
N ILE A 118 8.26 -9.24 -7.36
CA ILE A 118 9.68 -8.96 -7.65
C ILE A 118 9.86 -7.47 -7.95
#